data_AF-A0A2I0HPF5-F1
#
_entry.id   AF-A0A2I0HPF5-F1
#
_cell.length_a   1.000
_cell.length_b   1.000
_cell.length_c   1.000
_cell.angle_alpha   90.00
_cell.angle_beta   90.00
_cell.angle_gamma   90.00
#
_symmetry.space_group_name_H-M   'P 1'
#
loop_
_entity.id
_entity.type
_entity.pdbx_description
1 polymer ?
#
loop_
_entity_poly.entity_id
_entity_poly.type
_entity_poly.pdbx_seq_one_letter_code
_entity_poly.pdbx_strand_id
1 'polypeptide(L)' 'AKMSGFNSLAPKTKNLIVAGGLTGFVFGVYFYTMRAVGGTDELQVAIDKFEGQRRKQEAEEALPSKA' A
#
# COMPACT_ATOMS: atom_id res chain seq x y z
N ALA A 1 -22.59 -25.29 11.84
CA ALA A 1 -21.51 -26.31 11.89
C ALA A 1 -20.69 -26.09 13.16
N LYS A 2 -20.71 -27.04 14.11
CA LYS A 2 -19.77 -27.01 15.26
C LYS A 2 -18.41 -27.45 14.69
N MET A 3 -17.34 -26.67 14.91
CA MET A 3 -15.97 -27.06 14.53
C MET A 3 -15.53 -28.26 15.37
N SER A 4 -16.04 -29.47 15.07
CA SER A 4 -15.81 -30.68 15.85
C SER A 4 -14.31 -30.98 15.98
N GLY A 5 -13.55 -30.75 14.91
CA GLY A 5 -12.10 -30.93 14.87
C GLY A 5 -11.32 -29.96 15.77
N PHE A 6 -11.70 -28.67 15.85
CA PHE A 6 -11.03 -27.73 16.77
C PHE A 6 -11.35 -28.06 18.23
N ASN A 7 -12.57 -28.50 18.50
CA ASN A 7 -13.00 -28.87 19.85
C ASN A 7 -12.32 -30.14 20.38
N SER A 8 -11.93 -31.07 19.50
CA SER A 8 -11.20 -32.29 19.88
C SER A 8 -9.69 -32.10 20.09
N LEU A 9 -9.13 -30.93 19.77
CA LEU A 9 -7.68 -30.66 19.94
C LEU A 9 -7.29 -30.52 21.40
N ALA A 10 -6.02 -30.81 21.71
CA ALA A 10 -5.44 -30.49 23.01
C ALA A 10 -5.45 -28.96 23.26
N PRO A 11 -5.60 -28.50 24.52
CA PRO A 11 -5.70 -27.07 24.85
C PRO A 11 -4.53 -26.22 24.32
N LYS A 12 -3.29 -26.73 24.39
CA LYS A 12 -2.11 -26.03 23.85
C LYS A 12 -2.22 -25.80 22.34
N THR A 13 -2.72 -26.79 21.59
CA THR A 13 -2.88 -26.68 20.14
C THR A 13 -3.96 -25.67 19.77
N LYS A 14 -5.05 -25.60 20.55
CA LYS A 14 -6.08 -24.56 20.38
C LYS A 14 -5.49 -23.17 20.56
N ASN A 15 -4.71 -22.97 21.61
CA ASN A 15 -4.05 -21.69 21.89
C ASN A 15 -3.07 -21.29 20.78
N LEU A 16 -2.34 -22.26 20.22
CA LEU A 16 -1.41 -22.01 19.12
C LEU A 16 -2.15 -21.59 17.85
N ILE A 17 -3.25 -22.26 17.50
CA ILE A 17 -4.09 -21.88 16.36
C ILE A 17 -4.67 -20.47 16.55
N VAL A 18 -5.19 -20.17 17.74
CA VAL A 18 -5.76 -18.85 18.05
C VAL A 18 -4.68 -17.77 18.00
N ALA A 19 -3.53 -18.01 18.62
CA ALA A 19 -2.40 -17.08 18.58
C ALA A 19 -1.92 -16.85 17.14
N GLY A 20 -1.70 -17.92 16.37
CA GLY A 20 -1.29 -17.84 14.97
C GLY A 20 -2.31 -17.10 14.10
N GLY A 21 -3.60 -17.37 14.29
CA GLY A 21 -4.68 -16.68 13.57
C GLY A 21 -4.73 -15.18 13.90
N LEU A 22 -4.65 -14.82 15.18
CA LEU A 22 -4.64 -13.43 15.61
C LEU A 22 -3.40 -12.68 15.10
N THR A 23 -2.21 -13.29 15.21
CA THR A 23 -0.97 -12.73 14.69
C THR A 23 -1.05 -12.54 13.18
N GLY A 24 -1.49 -13.56 12.44
CA GLY A 24 -1.64 -13.48 10.98
C GLY A 24 -2.64 -12.42 10.54
N PHE A 25 -3.77 -12.29 11.25
CA PHE A 25 -4.76 -11.26 10.96
C PHE A 25 -4.21 -9.85 11.18
N VAL A 26 -3.60 -9.58 12.34
CA VAL A 26 -3.02 -8.27 12.67
C VAL A 26 -1.90 -7.92 11.68
N PHE A 27 -1.02 -8.87 11.38
CA PHE A 27 0.06 -8.69 10.41
C PHE A 27 -0.48 -8.46 8.99
N GLY A 28 -1.52 -9.20 8.59
CA GLY A 28 -2.19 -9.04 7.31
C GLY A 28 -2.85 -7.68 7.15
N VAL A 29 -3.55 -7.17 8.17
CA VAL A 29 -4.15 -5.83 8.15
C VAL A 29 -3.07 -4.75 8.11
N TYR A 30 -2.03 -4.87 8.92
CA TYR A 30 -0.90 -3.93 8.93
C TYR A 30 -0.18 -3.88 7.59
N PHE A 31 0.11 -5.05 7.01
CA PHE A 31 0.73 -5.12 5.70
C PHE A 31 -0.22 -4.61 4.60
N TYR A 32 -1.52 -4.92 4.68
CA TYR A 32 -2.50 -4.44 3.73
C TYR A 32 -2.57 -2.92 3.71
N THR A 33 -2.61 -2.27 4.87
CA THR A 33 -2.64 -0.80 4.93
C THR A 33 -1.34 -0.21 4.42
N MET A 34 -0.18 -0.77 4.77
CA MET A 34 1.10 -0.30 4.20
C MET A 34 1.19 -0.51 2.69
N ARG A 35 0.66 -1.61 2.15
CA ARG A 35 0.64 -1.91 0.71
C ARG A 35 -0.37 -1.04 -0.05
N ALA A 36 -1.54 -0.79 0.53
CA ALA A 36 -2.63 -0.03 -0.09
C ALA A 36 -2.43 1.49 0.03
N VAL A 37 -1.75 1.96 1.08
CA VAL A 37 -1.50 3.39 1.31
C VAL A 37 -0.12 3.81 0.77
N GLY A 38 0.86 2.90 0.72
CA GLY A 38 2.24 3.17 0.24
C GLY A 38 2.43 3.25 -1.28
N GLY A 39 1.36 3.15 -2.08
CA GLY A 39 1.40 3.36 -3.54
C GLY A 39 1.01 4.77 -4.00
N THR A 40 0.71 5.68 -3.06
CA THR A 40 0.12 6.99 -3.38
C THR A 40 1.17 8.10 -3.51
N ASP A 41 2.44 7.77 -3.75
CA ASP A 41 3.43 8.78 -4.16
C ASP A 41 3.25 9.21 -5.64
N GLU A 42 2.29 8.59 -6.34
CA GLU A 42 1.90 8.94 -7.71
C GLU A 42 1.34 10.36 -7.83
N LEU A 43 0.74 10.92 -6.76
CA LEU A 43 0.21 12.28 -6.80
C LEU A 43 1.34 13.33 -6.81
N GLN A 44 2.41 13.11 -6.03
CA GLN A 44 3.58 14.01 -6.05
C GLN A 44 4.44 13.80 -7.29
N VAL A 45 4.59 12.56 -7.78
CA VAL A 45 5.26 12.28 -9.07
C VAL A 45 4.50 12.90 -10.25
N ALA A 46 3.17 12.93 -10.21
CA ALA A 46 2.36 13.60 -11.23
C ALA A 46 2.52 15.14 -11.17
N ILE A 47 2.60 15.72 -9.98
CA ILE A 47 2.86 17.16 -9.78
C ILE A 47 4.27 17.53 -10.27
N ASP A 48 5.30 16.77 -9.90
CA ASP A 48 6.69 16.99 -10.37
C ASP A 48 6.80 16.88 -11.89
N LYS A 49 6.10 15.89 -12.50
CA LYS A 49 6.05 15.75 -13.96
C LYS A 49 5.32 16.93 -14.63
N PHE A 50 4.26 17.44 -14.01
CA PHE A 50 3.49 18.57 -14.54
C PHE A 50 4.28 19.89 -14.45
N GLU A 51 4.90 20.18 -13.30
CA GLU A 51 5.72 21.39 -13.13
C GLU A 51 6.98 21.37 -14.01
N GLY A 52 7.60 20.20 -14.18
CA GLY A 52 8.74 20.01 -15.08
C GLY A 52 8.39 20.22 -16.57
N GLN A 53 7.16 19.89 -16.98
CA GLN A 53 6.68 20.16 -18.34
C GLN A 53 6.34 21.64 -18.55
N ARG A 54 5.74 22.30 -17.54
CA ARG A 54 5.49 23.76 -17.60
C ARG A 54 6.76 24.58 -17.77
N ARG A 55 7.82 24.27 -17.00
CA ARG A 55 9.10 24.98 -17.11
C ARG A 55 9.75 24.84 -18.48
N LYS A 56 9.58 23.70 -19.15
CA LYS A 56 10.10 23.49 -20.50
C LYS A 56 9.31 24.29 -21.54
N GLN A 57 7.99 24.33 -21.44
CA GLN A 57 7.14 25.13 -22.33
C GLN A 57 7.42 26.64 -22.15
N GLU A 58 7.55 27.12 -20.91
CA GLU A 58 7.89 28.53 -20.65
C GLU A 58 9.28 28.90 -21.18
N ALA A 59 10.25 27.97 -21.15
CA ALA A 59 11.58 28.20 -21.72
C ALA A 59 11.59 28.19 -23.26
N GLU A 60 10.66 27.44 -23.88
CA GLU A 60 10.49 27.36 -25.33
C GLU A 60 9.68 28.56 -25.88
N GLU A 61 8.70 29.05 -25.13
CA GLU A 61 7.95 30.30 -25.42
C GLU A 61 8.79 31.56 -25.15
N ALA A 62 9.73 31.53 -24.19
CA ALA A 62 10.62 32.64 -23.89
C ALA A 62 11.77 32.81 -24.90
N LEU A 63 11.95 31.87 -25.85
CA LEU A 63 12.83 32.07 -26.99
C LEU A 63 12.07 32.91 -28.04
N PRO A 64 12.47 34.17 -28.30
CA PRO A 64 11.82 34.94 -29.34
C PRO A 64 12.07 34.25 -30.67
N SER A 65 10.98 33.84 -31.34
CA SER A 65 11.03 33.36 -32.73
C SER A 65 11.68 34.44 -33.59
N LYS A 66 12.98 34.33 -33.82
CA LYS A 66 13.69 35.08 -34.87
C LYS A 66 13.42 34.38 -36.19
N ALA A 67 12.46 34.91 -36.95
CA ALA A 67 12.48 35.00 -38.42
C ALA A 67 11.32 35.89 -38.88
#